data_AF-A0A7J6NET7-F1
#
_entry.id   AF-A0A7J6NET7-F1
#
_cell.length_a   1.000
_cell.length_b   1.000
_cell.length_c   1.000
_cell.angle_alpha   90.00
_cell.angle_beta   90.00
_cell.angle_gamma   90.00
#
_symmetry.space_group_name_H-M   'P 1'
#
loop_
_entity.id
_entity.type
_entity.pdbx_description
1 polymer ?
#
loop_
_entity_poly.entity_id
_entity_poly.type
_entity_poly.pdbx_seq_one_letter_code
_entity_poly.pdbx_strand_id
1 'polypeptide(L)'
;MGNNVLSSLSVADPFHPTPQGLCLLLLSDFYHIYALKCPPEVIRAVHEAVGAAAIKREGSSSKAQGLQKFTLRDWLWYAGGANTMDTRRVVMNILEAVEQAGWEVVDEVDLSRRHFLQGWVLRRIDGDEGSNRGRNLMVGFHDTDDVRMLLADEPLRVSAVQDAIRGGISRAWKISKESEYAGAYEFKLKGRPFLAGGVDTVAARQMVLGMCEELERARGYLLSNTYTLSARQGSQSSLVFKIPSIGQDEYGRGGRSSTYLGISLNSGDDIRLIPAPGEPLDFVARDEIGRGIAETWPRGVQKEGMPPTALRTLPPPPVLCLSLHTYDRVRLTSWDLPTYQWMLWRVRDGMTALAAGLVILTMIDALRELGWELKASLDVSGKCLGGGGVVLLTVVYCPFPSLFFAPQWDASVGLCALALCGMGALYGLKCPEEVEQAVRNSLGRRHLKGDGLSDKAKGLHKFKLASKLWMANGKKTVEVRRVLMRMIEELQKVRWEVVEDVDMSRSGFLQMLILRRREGDDFERPHRKDFVVGLHGSDDVRILCEDEATRVFNITEAARIGIESSWKIAREGDYGGAHEFVLKGRPFGSLGAIGEDSVKSC
;
A
#
# COMPACT_ATOMS: atom_id res chain seq x y z
N MET A 1 -40.25 3.96 6.17
CA MET A 1 -39.44 2.74 5.94
C MET A 1 -38.00 2.84 6.50
N GLY A 2 -37.67 3.80 7.39
CA GLY A 2 -36.28 4.01 7.86
C GLY A 2 -35.83 3.21 9.10
N ASN A 3 -36.74 2.56 9.84
CA ASN A 3 -36.39 1.90 11.12
C ASN A 3 -35.81 0.49 10.98
N ASN A 4 -36.00 -0.20 9.84
CA ASN A 4 -35.56 -1.59 9.66
C ASN A 4 -34.04 -1.76 9.45
N VAL A 5 -33.33 -0.73 8.96
CA VAL A 5 -31.87 -0.79 8.76
C VAL A 5 -31.15 -0.60 10.10
N LEU A 6 -31.61 0.33 10.94
CA LEU A 6 -31.02 0.56 12.27
C LEU A 6 -31.27 -0.62 13.22
N SER A 7 -32.40 -1.32 13.11
CA SER A 7 -32.64 -2.57 13.86
C SER A 7 -31.71 -3.71 13.45
N SER A 8 -31.20 -3.73 12.20
CA SER A 8 -30.21 -4.71 11.73
C SER A 8 -28.78 -4.43 12.19
N LEU A 9 -28.50 -3.18 12.61
CA LEU A 9 -27.25 -2.79 13.27
C LEU A 9 -27.26 -3.11 14.77
N SER A 10 -28.36 -3.70 15.28
CA SER A 10 -28.47 -4.20 16.65
C SER A 10 -27.26 -5.06 17.01
N VAL A 11 -26.61 -4.67 18.10
CA VAL A 11 -25.44 -5.31 18.73
C VAL A 11 -25.75 -6.72 19.26
N ALA A 12 -27.00 -7.17 19.14
CA ALA A 12 -27.45 -8.44 19.69
C ALA A 12 -26.65 -9.64 19.19
N ASP A 13 -26.10 -9.58 17.96
CA ASP A 13 -25.16 -10.59 17.49
C ASP A 13 -23.80 -9.96 17.13
N PRO A 14 -22.82 -10.06 18.02
CA PRO A 14 -21.60 -9.31 17.89
C PRO A 14 -20.56 -10.09 17.03
N PHE A 15 -20.91 -11.30 16.56
CA PHE A 15 -20.14 -12.12 15.64
C PHE A 15 -20.70 -12.12 14.21
N HIS A 16 -21.77 -11.38 13.92
CA HIS A 16 -22.22 -11.25 12.53
C HIS A 16 -21.38 -10.21 11.75
N PRO A 17 -20.97 -10.54 10.51
CA PRO A 17 -20.39 -9.58 9.58
C PRO A 17 -21.28 -8.35 9.41
N THR A 18 -20.71 -7.29 8.83
CA THR A 18 -21.55 -6.17 8.38
C THR A 18 -22.59 -6.65 7.36
N PRO A 19 -23.68 -5.91 7.12
CA PRO A 19 -24.63 -6.23 6.06
C PRO A 19 -23.99 -6.35 4.66
N GLN A 20 -22.80 -5.79 4.46
CA GLN A 20 -21.99 -5.89 3.23
C GLN A 20 -21.08 -7.13 3.21
N GLY A 21 -21.17 -8.00 4.21
CA GLY A 21 -20.31 -9.18 4.32
C GLY A 21 -18.86 -8.84 4.61
N LEU A 22 -18.61 -7.79 5.40
CA LEU A 22 -17.25 -7.39 5.82
C LEU A 22 -17.00 -7.73 7.29
N CYS A 23 -15.78 -8.11 7.60
CA CYS A 23 -15.28 -8.21 8.98
C CYS A 23 -13.81 -7.78 9.05
N LEU A 24 -13.24 -7.71 10.25
CA LEU A 24 -11.92 -7.14 10.48
C LEU A 24 -11.08 -8.03 11.39
N LEU A 25 -9.88 -8.38 10.94
CA LEU A 25 -8.81 -8.94 11.77
C LEU A 25 -7.77 -7.86 12.05
N LEU A 26 -7.39 -7.68 13.31
CA LEU A 26 -6.36 -6.74 13.73
C LEU A 26 -5.17 -7.50 14.30
N LEU A 27 -4.00 -7.30 13.72
CA LEU A 27 -2.72 -7.73 14.28
C LEU A 27 -2.17 -6.58 15.11
N SER A 28 -2.22 -6.70 16.43
CA SER A 28 -2.01 -5.58 17.35
C SER A 28 -0.92 -5.86 18.36
N ASP A 29 -0.23 -4.79 18.74
CA ASP A 29 0.87 -4.79 19.69
C ASP A 29 1.92 -5.83 19.27
N PHE A 30 2.52 -6.56 20.22
CA PHE A 30 3.49 -7.61 19.91
C PHE A 30 2.90 -9.02 19.93
N TYR A 31 1.71 -9.24 20.48
CA TYR A 31 1.19 -10.58 20.80
C TYR A 31 -0.34 -10.69 20.82
N HIS A 32 -1.06 -9.76 20.18
CA HIS A 32 -2.52 -9.81 20.12
C HIS A 32 -3.01 -9.98 18.69
N ILE A 33 -4.07 -10.79 18.55
CA ILE A 33 -4.97 -10.78 17.39
C ILE A 33 -6.35 -10.44 17.91
N TYR A 34 -7.03 -9.52 17.23
CA TYR A 34 -8.42 -9.24 17.49
C TYR A 34 -9.26 -9.55 16.26
N ALA A 35 -10.39 -10.21 16.46
CA ALA A 35 -11.37 -10.45 15.42
C ALA A 35 -12.65 -9.70 15.77
N LEU A 36 -13.03 -8.76 14.91
CA LEU A 36 -14.19 -7.90 15.10
C LEU A 36 -15.22 -8.21 14.02
N LYS A 37 -16.48 -8.46 14.44
CA LYS A 37 -17.59 -8.82 13.54
C LYS A 37 -17.29 -10.05 12.67
N CYS A 38 -16.34 -10.88 13.11
CA CYS A 38 -15.96 -12.10 12.41
C CYS A 38 -16.96 -13.20 12.77
N PRO A 39 -17.51 -13.91 11.78
CA PRO A 39 -18.42 -15.02 12.03
C PRO A 39 -17.67 -16.20 12.66
N PRO A 40 -18.39 -17.12 13.33
CA PRO A 40 -17.78 -18.24 14.05
C PRO A 40 -16.79 -19.06 13.21
N GLU A 41 -17.05 -19.23 11.92
CA GLU A 41 -16.15 -19.93 10.99
C GLU A 41 -14.81 -19.21 10.80
N VAL A 42 -14.79 -17.87 10.75
CA VAL A 42 -13.54 -17.08 10.66
C VAL A 42 -12.79 -17.12 11.99
N ILE A 43 -13.50 -17.01 13.11
CA ILE A 43 -12.89 -17.10 14.45
C ILE A 43 -12.25 -18.47 14.64
N ARG A 44 -12.97 -19.54 14.27
CA ARG A 44 -12.44 -20.91 14.33
C ARG A 44 -11.25 -21.08 13.39
N ALA A 45 -11.32 -20.56 12.17
CA ALA A 45 -10.20 -20.60 11.23
C ALA A 45 -8.95 -19.92 11.81
N VAL A 46 -9.09 -18.73 12.42
CA VAL A 46 -7.96 -18.04 13.09
C VAL A 46 -7.44 -18.84 14.29
N HIS A 47 -8.33 -19.38 15.13
CA HIS A 47 -7.93 -20.23 16.26
C HIS A 47 -7.07 -21.42 15.80
N GLU A 48 -7.57 -22.17 14.82
CA GLU A 48 -6.92 -23.36 14.28
C GLU A 48 -5.59 -23.00 13.62
N ALA A 49 -5.55 -21.92 12.84
CA ALA A 49 -4.35 -21.44 12.16
C ALA A 49 -3.22 -21.00 13.11
N VAL A 50 -3.58 -20.32 14.20
CA VAL A 50 -2.63 -19.90 15.24
C VAL A 50 -2.20 -21.10 16.09
N GLY A 51 -3.11 -22.02 16.36
CA GLY A 51 -2.89 -23.23 17.14
C GLY A 51 -3.00 -23.00 18.66
N ALA A 52 -3.66 -23.94 19.34
CA ALA A 52 -3.94 -23.86 20.78
C ALA A 52 -2.67 -23.72 21.66
N ALA A 53 -1.53 -24.24 21.19
CA ALA A 53 -0.26 -24.13 21.91
C ALA A 53 0.31 -22.70 21.92
N ALA A 54 0.10 -21.92 20.85
CA ALA A 54 0.58 -20.54 20.75
C ALA A 54 -0.36 -19.55 21.47
N ILE A 55 -1.63 -19.93 21.65
CA ILE A 55 -2.63 -19.15 22.37
C ILE A 55 -2.40 -19.30 23.87
N LYS A 56 -2.12 -18.18 24.55
CA LYS A 56 -2.07 -18.10 26.02
C LYS A 56 -3.47 -18.02 26.59
N ARG A 57 -4.30 -17.19 25.97
CA ARG A 57 -5.68 -16.94 26.37
C ARG A 57 -6.47 -16.54 25.14
N GLU A 58 -7.64 -17.11 25.02
CA GLU A 58 -8.65 -16.71 24.05
C GLU A 58 -9.93 -16.39 24.79
N GLY A 59 -10.67 -15.42 24.28
CA GLY A 59 -12.05 -15.20 24.67
C GLY A 59 -12.53 -13.84 24.21
N SER A 60 -13.76 -13.52 24.59
CA SER A 60 -14.31 -12.19 24.37
C SER A 60 -13.47 -11.16 25.13
N SER A 61 -13.12 -10.08 24.45
CA SER A 61 -12.40 -8.98 25.07
C SER A 61 -13.32 -8.21 26.01
N SER A 62 -12.87 -7.91 27.22
CA SER A 62 -13.53 -6.93 28.09
C SER A 62 -13.51 -5.52 27.51
N LYS A 63 -12.69 -5.27 26.47
CA LYS A 63 -12.57 -3.97 25.80
C LYS A 63 -13.78 -3.64 24.93
N ALA A 64 -14.47 -4.62 24.35
CA ALA A 64 -15.61 -4.40 23.46
C ALA A 64 -16.44 -5.68 23.27
N GLN A 65 -17.77 -5.54 23.20
CA GLN A 65 -18.66 -6.66 22.90
C GLN A 65 -18.43 -7.15 21.45
N GLY A 66 -18.35 -8.47 21.23
CA GLY A 66 -18.06 -9.06 19.91
C GLY A 66 -16.63 -9.02 19.46
N LEU A 67 -15.76 -8.41 20.25
CA LEU A 67 -14.34 -8.42 19.97
C LEU A 67 -13.76 -9.72 20.52
N GLN A 68 -13.53 -10.69 19.65
CA GLN A 68 -12.77 -11.87 20.03
C GLN A 68 -11.29 -11.48 20.15
N LYS A 69 -10.66 -11.86 21.26
CA LYS A 69 -9.26 -11.58 21.53
C LYS A 69 -8.48 -12.88 21.64
N PHE A 70 -7.41 -12.98 20.88
CA PHE A 70 -6.37 -13.99 21.04
C PHE A 70 -5.15 -13.30 21.65
N THR A 71 -4.80 -13.70 22.87
CA THR A 71 -3.52 -13.36 23.50
C THR A 71 -2.56 -14.50 23.23
N LEU A 72 -1.49 -14.20 22.49
CA LEU A 72 -0.43 -15.14 22.16
C LEU A 72 0.56 -15.25 23.33
N ARG A 73 1.24 -16.39 23.43
CA ARG A 73 2.28 -16.64 24.46
C ARG A 73 3.54 -15.81 24.20
N ASP A 74 3.90 -15.68 22.93
CA ASP A 74 5.12 -15.02 22.48
C ASP A 74 4.84 -13.70 21.76
N TRP A 75 5.89 -12.88 21.64
CA TRP A 75 5.85 -11.60 20.93
C TRP A 75 5.95 -11.81 19.41
N LEU A 76 4.94 -12.46 18.85
CA LEU A 76 4.87 -12.86 17.44
C LEU A 76 5.14 -11.69 16.48
N TRP A 77 4.67 -10.47 16.77
CA TRP A 77 4.85 -9.31 15.88
C TRP A 77 6.16 -8.53 16.12
N TYR A 78 6.92 -8.91 17.15
CA TYR A 78 8.26 -8.39 17.44
C TYR A 78 9.33 -9.45 17.18
N ALA A 79 9.23 -10.10 16.03
CA ALA A 79 10.08 -11.22 15.72
C ALA A 79 11.46 -10.79 15.17
N GLY A 80 12.48 -11.57 15.52
CA GLY A 80 13.83 -11.54 14.94
C GLY A 80 14.36 -12.97 14.80
N GLY A 81 15.24 -13.21 13.83
CA GLY A 81 15.80 -14.56 13.57
C GLY A 81 14.70 -15.60 13.27
N ALA A 82 14.79 -16.77 13.90
CA ALA A 82 13.86 -17.91 13.72
C ALA A 82 12.40 -17.54 13.97
N ASN A 83 12.13 -16.69 14.97
CA ASN A 83 10.77 -16.27 15.31
C ASN A 83 10.09 -15.53 14.14
N THR A 84 10.85 -14.93 13.20
CA THR A 84 10.22 -14.28 12.02
C THR A 84 9.58 -15.30 11.09
N MET A 85 10.09 -16.53 11.06
CA MET A 85 9.49 -17.60 10.29
C MET A 85 8.24 -18.15 10.97
N ASP A 86 8.21 -18.19 12.30
CA ASP A 86 7.00 -18.53 13.02
C ASP A 86 5.89 -17.50 12.79
N THR A 87 6.22 -16.20 12.83
CA THR A 87 5.29 -15.12 12.47
C THR A 87 4.71 -15.31 11.07
N ARG A 88 5.58 -15.51 10.07
CA ARG A 88 5.17 -15.69 8.69
C ARG A 88 4.35 -16.97 8.49
N ARG A 89 4.69 -18.06 9.17
CA ARG A 89 3.92 -19.31 9.14
C ARG A 89 2.53 -19.12 9.73
N VAL A 90 2.41 -18.48 10.90
CA VAL A 90 1.10 -18.17 11.49
C VAL A 90 0.28 -17.27 10.57
N VAL A 91 0.88 -16.25 9.97
CA VAL A 91 0.21 -15.39 8.99
C VAL A 91 -0.29 -16.19 7.79
N MET A 92 0.56 -17.04 7.20
CA MET A 92 0.18 -17.91 6.08
C MET A 92 -0.98 -18.85 6.43
N ASN A 93 -0.90 -19.50 7.59
CA ASN A 93 -1.96 -20.36 8.09
C ASN A 93 -3.28 -19.57 8.25
N ILE A 94 -3.23 -18.34 8.76
CA ILE A 94 -4.42 -17.49 8.92
C ILE A 94 -5.01 -17.16 7.55
N LEU A 95 -4.20 -16.71 6.59
CA LEU A 95 -4.66 -16.39 5.24
C LEU A 95 -5.35 -17.61 4.60
N GLU A 96 -4.72 -18.77 4.65
CA GLU A 96 -5.26 -20.01 4.08
C GLU A 96 -6.54 -20.47 4.79
N ALA A 97 -6.56 -20.44 6.13
CA ALA A 97 -7.73 -20.90 6.89
C ALA A 97 -8.93 -19.97 6.69
N VAL A 98 -8.71 -18.65 6.61
CA VAL A 98 -9.77 -17.67 6.33
C VAL A 98 -10.32 -17.84 4.91
N GLU A 99 -9.46 -18.09 3.92
CA GLU A 99 -9.85 -18.42 2.54
C GLU A 99 -10.66 -19.72 2.47
N GLN A 100 -10.24 -20.76 3.17
CA GLN A 100 -10.99 -22.01 3.29
C GLN A 100 -12.35 -21.81 3.96
N ALA A 101 -12.45 -20.87 4.91
CA ALA A 101 -13.72 -20.47 5.50
C ALA A 101 -14.60 -19.61 4.55
N GLY A 102 -14.14 -19.29 3.34
CA GLY A 102 -14.89 -18.53 2.34
C GLY A 102 -14.73 -17.01 2.47
N TRP A 103 -13.60 -16.57 3.01
CA TRP A 103 -13.30 -15.15 3.24
C TRP A 103 -11.94 -14.80 2.64
N GLU A 104 -11.80 -13.62 2.06
CA GLU A 104 -10.51 -13.14 1.54
C GLU A 104 -10.12 -11.82 2.18
N VAL A 105 -8.81 -11.58 2.31
CA VAL A 105 -8.28 -10.25 2.64
C VAL A 105 -8.38 -9.39 1.39
N VAL A 106 -9.23 -8.36 1.43
CA VAL A 106 -9.39 -7.40 0.32
C VAL A 106 -8.52 -6.17 0.48
N ASP A 107 -8.10 -5.86 1.70
CA ASP A 107 -7.30 -4.67 2.00
C ASP A 107 -6.48 -4.84 3.29
N GLU A 108 -5.32 -4.19 3.33
CA GLU A 108 -4.46 -4.05 4.51
C GLU A 108 -4.34 -2.57 4.87
N VAL A 109 -4.82 -2.22 6.06
CA VAL A 109 -4.79 -0.87 6.60
C VAL A 109 -3.74 -0.77 7.69
N ASP A 110 -2.70 0.03 7.45
CA ASP A 110 -1.73 0.38 8.48
C ASP A 110 -2.36 1.41 9.45
N LEU A 111 -2.69 0.95 10.65
CA LEU A 111 -3.24 1.77 11.73
C LEU A 111 -2.15 2.14 12.76
N SER A 112 -0.89 1.83 12.47
CA SER A 112 0.23 2.06 13.38
C SER A 112 0.54 3.56 13.52
N ARG A 113 0.51 4.06 14.76
CA ARG A 113 1.07 5.39 15.11
C ARG A 113 2.46 5.29 15.73
N ARG A 114 2.64 4.33 16.64
CA ARG A 114 3.89 4.08 17.40
C ARG A 114 4.17 2.60 17.65
N HIS A 115 3.14 1.77 17.60
CA HIS A 115 3.21 0.34 17.81
C HIS A 115 2.61 -0.36 16.59
N PHE A 116 3.03 -1.60 16.35
CA PHE A 116 2.52 -2.41 15.26
C PHE A 116 1.01 -2.61 15.41
N LEU A 117 0.27 -2.14 14.42
CA LEU A 117 -1.16 -2.33 14.30
C LEU A 117 -1.51 -2.37 12.81
N GLN A 118 -1.72 -3.59 12.31
CA GLN A 118 -2.18 -3.84 10.94
C GLN A 118 -3.62 -4.33 10.99
N GLY A 119 -4.49 -3.78 10.15
CA GLY A 119 -5.88 -4.20 10.02
C GLY A 119 -6.12 -4.86 8.67
N TRP A 120 -6.63 -6.09 8.68
CA TRP A 120 -7.03 -6.80 7.47
C TRP A 120 -8.53 -6.77 7.33
N VAL A 121 -8.99 -6.09 6.28
CA VAL A 121 -10.40 -6.07 5.91
C VAL A 121 -10.70 -7.35 5.17
N LEU A 122 -11.62 -8.13 5.73
CA LEU A 122 -12.07 -9.38 5.12
C LEU A 122 -13.40 -9.18 4.42
N ARG A 123 -13.55 -9.82 3.28
CA ARG A 123 -14.81 -9.90 2.53
C ARG A 123 -15.20 -11.35 2.31
N ARG A 124 -16.50 -11.64 2.40
CA ARG A 124 -17.03 -12.95 2.01
C ARG A 124 -16.84 -13.16 0.50
N ILE A 125 -16.32 -14.31 0.12
CA ILE A 125 -16.19 -14.72 -1.27
C ILE A 125 -17.54 -15.29 -1.72
N ASP A 126 -18.19 -14.63 -2.68
CA ASP A 126 -19.45 -15.09 -3.26
C ASP A 126 -19.16 -16.13 -4.36
N GLY A 127 -19.50 -17.41 -4.13
CA GLY A 127 -19.45 -18.46 -5.15
C GLY A 127 -18.76 -19.76 -4.73
N ASP A 128 -19.02 -20.82 -5.50
CA ASP A 128 -18.48 -22.19 -5.33
C ASP A 128 -17.05 -22.34 -5.90
N GLU A 129 -16.27 -21.25 -5.90
CA GLU A 129 -14.85 -21.22 -6.34
C GLU A 129 -13.91 -21.95 -5.36
N GLY A 130 -14.38 -23.05 -4.76
CA GLY A 130 -13.71 -23.79 -3.69
C GLY A 130 -12.49 -24.58 -4.15
N SER A 131 -12.30 -24.83 -5.45
CA SER A 131 -11.38 -25.88 -5.90
C SER A 131 -9.88 -25.50 -5.92
N ASN A 132 -9.51 -24.23 -5.73
CA ASN A 132 -8.10 -23.79 -5.75
C ASN A 132 -7.67 -23.00 -4.49
N ARG A 133 -8.48 -23.03 -3.42
CA ARG A 133 -8.22 -22.31 -2.17
C ARG A 133 -7.06 -22.96 -1.40
N GLY A 134 -6.13 -22.16 -0.87
CA GLY A 134 -5.04 -22.64 -0.02
C GLY A 134 -3.73 -23.00 -0.72
N ARG A 135 -3.39 -22.35 -1.84
CA ARG A 135 -2.05 -22.47 -2.46
C ARG A 135 -1.30 -21.16 -2.40
N ASN A 136 -1.15 -20.64 -1.19
CA ASN A 136 -0.43 -19.41 -0.98
C ASN A 136 1.08 -19.74 -0.91
N LEU A 137 1.89 -18.91 -1.57
CA LEU A 137 3.34 -18.95 -1.45
C LEU A 137 3.79 -17.65 -0.82
N MET A 138 4.57 -17.71 0.25
CA MET A 138 5.21 -16.52 0.80
C MET A 138 6.71 -16.53 0.55
N VAL A 139 7.22 -15.44 -0.02
CA VAL A 139 8.64 -15.17 -0.17
C VAL A 139 8.98 -13.94 0.66
N GLY A 140 9.74 -14.14 1.72
CA GLY A 140 10.12 -13.08 2.64
C GLY A 140 11.60 -12.74 2.56
N PHE A 141 11.92 -11.45 2.51
CA PHE A 141 13.29 -10.97 2.64
C PHE A 141 13.68 -10.86 4.11
N HIS A 142 14.90 -11.23 4.47
CA HIS A 142 15.35 -11.23 5.85
C HIS A 142 16.80 -10.76 6.01
N ASP A 143 17.03 -10.08 7.14
CA ASP A 143 18.29 -9.46 7.53
C ASP A 143 18.91 -8.67 6.36
N THR A 144 20.12 -9.03 5.92
CA THR A 144 20.83 -8.29 4.87
C THR A 144 20.95 -9.04 3.55
N ASP A 145 20.69 -10.35 3.56
CA ASP A 145 21.09 -11.29 2.52
C ASP A 145 20.33 -12.63 2.52
N ASP A 146 19.19 -12.76 3.21
CA ASP A 146 18.41 -13.99 3.24
C ASP A 146 17.09 -13.86 2.47
N VAL A 147 16.83 -14.79 1.54
CA VAL A 147 15.48 -14.98 0.98
C VAL A 147 14.92 -16.27 1.55
N ARG A 148 13.72 -16.21 2.13
CA ARG A 148 13.06 -17.37 2.73
C ARG A 148 11.72 -17.64 2.09
N MET A 149 11.51 -18.90 1.75
CA MET A 149 10.30 -19.42 1.13
C MET A 149 9.48 -20.21 2.15
N LEU A 150 8.20 -19.90 2.25
CA LEU A 150 7.19 -20.69 2.96
C LEU A 150 6.11 -21.13 1.98
N LEU A 151 5.96 -22.44 1.87
CA LEU A 151 4.95 -23.08 1.05
C LEU A 151 4.57 -24.42 1.71
N ALA A 152 3.31 -24.58 2.06
CA ALA A 152 2.75 -25.84 2.55
C ALA A 152 2.15 -26.60 1.36
N ASP A 153 2.96 -27.41 0.68
CA ASP A 153 2.55 -28.13 -0.54
C ASP A 153 3.30 -29.47 -0.67
N GLU A 154 2.96 -30.28 -1.68
CA GLU A 154 3.61 -31.56 -1.91
C GLU A 154 5.10 -31.39 -2.26
N PRO A 155 5.99 -32.31 -1.83
CA PRO A 155 7.45 -32.14 -1.98
C PRO A 155 7.92 -31.87 -3.42
N LEU A 156 7.30 -32.53 -4.41
CA LEU A 156 7.61 -32.32 -5.83
C LEU A 156 7.34 -30.88 -6.25
N ARG A 157 6.24 -30.31 -5.77
CA ARG A 157 5.82 -28.94 -6.07
C ARG A 157 6.67 -27.92 -5.30
N VAL A 158 7.00 -28.22 -4.05
CA VAL A 158 7.95 -27.43 -3.25
C VAL A 158 9.31 -27.33 -3.96
N SER A 159 9.88 -28.45 -4.41
CA SER A 159 11.14 -28.44 -5.18
C SER A 159 11.01 -27.61 -6.45
N ALA A 160 9.90 -27.77 -7.15
CA ALA A 160 9.57 -27.04 -8.36
C ALA A 160 9.52 -25.51 -8.18
N VAL A 161 9.01 -25.04 -7.04
CA VAL A 161 8.96 -23.62 -6.66
C VAL A 161 10.34 -23.14 -6.18
N GLN A 162 11.08 -23.98 -5.44
CA GLN A 162 12.46 -23.69 -5.08
C GLN A 162 13.34 -23.49 -6.32
N ASP A 163 13.17 -24.33 -7.34
CA ASP A 163 13.89 -24.22 -8.61
C ASP A 163 13.56 -22.91 -9.35
N ALA A 164 12.29 -22.48 -9.32
CA ALA A 164 11.87 -21.21 -9.91
C ALA A 164 12.50 -20.01 -9.16
N ILE A 165 12.44 -20.01 -7.82
CA ILE A 165 13.07 -18.97 -7.00
C ILE A 165 14.59 -18.96 -7.21
N ARG A 166 15.24 -20.14 -7.21
CA ARG A 166 16.67 -20.29 -7.48
C ARG A 166 17.02 -19.74 -8.85
N GLY A 167 16.26 -20.09 -9.89
CA GLY A 167 16.41 -19.56 -11.24
C GLY A 167 16.31 -18.04 -11.25
N GLY A 168 15.28 -17.48 -10.61
CA GLY A 168 15.06 -16.04 -10.52
C GLY A 168 16.22 -15.31 -9.83
N ILE A 169 16.73 -15.88 -8.72
CA ILE A 169 17.87 -15.33 -8.00
C ILE A 169 19.14 -15.42 -8.85
N SER A 170 19.45 -16.59 -9.40
CA SER A 170 20.71 -16.86 -10.13
C SER A 170 20.89 -16.02 -11.38
N ARG A 171 19.81 -15.45 -11.94
CA ARG A 171 19.91 -14.55 -13.09
C ARG A 171 20.48 -13.17 -12.76
N ALA A 172 20.39 -12.70 -11.52
CA ALA A 172 20.86 -11.36 -11.13
C ALA A 172 21.75 -11.34 -9.88
N TRP A 173 21.78 -12.41 -9.10
CA TRP A 173 22.56 -12.51 -7.87
C TRP A 173 23.14 -13.92 -7.69
N LYS A 174 24.00 -14.10 -6.68
CA LYS A 174 24.62 -15.39 -6.38
C LYS A 174 24.11 -15.92 -5.05
N ILE A 175 23.67 -17.18 -5.06
CA ILE A 175 23.37 -17.93 -3.84
C ILE A 175 24.70 -18.48 -3.30
N SER A 176 24.96 -18.25 -2.02
CA SER A 176 26.14 -18.76 -1.33
C SER A 176 25.88 -20.09 -0.64
N LYS A 177 24.65 -20.29 -0.13
CA LYS A 177 24.21 -21.51 0.54
C LYS A 177 22.69 -21.62 0.44
N GLU A 178 22.21 -22.85 0.37
CA GLU A 178 20.80 -23.18 0.54
C GLU A 178 20.67 -24.11 1.75
N SER A 179 19.67 -23.86 2.58
CA SER A 179 19.42 -24.67 3.78
C SER A 179 18.00 -24.54 4.25
N GLU A 180 17.58 -25.44 5.12
CA GLU A 180 16.38 -25.25 5.92
C GLU A 180 16.68 -24.32 7.11
N TYR A 181 15.82 -23.33 7.34
CA TYR A 181 15.91 -22.43 8.48
C TYR A 181 14.53 -22.27 9.12
N ALA A 182 14.38 -22.78 10.34
CA ALA A 182 13.13 -22.71 11.10
C ALA A 182 11.90 -23.20 10.31
N GLY A 183 12.03 -24.30 9.56
CA GLY A 183 10.99 -24.89 8.73
C GLY A 183 10.60 -24.06 7.50
N ALA A 184 11.50 -23.19 7.04
CA ALA A 184 11.43 -22.50 5.76
C ALA A 184 12.64 -22.87 4.92
N TYR A 185 12.50 -22.83 3.60
CA TYR A 185 13.65 -22.97 2.71
C TYR A 185 14.35 -21.63 2.58
N GLU A 186 15.63 -21.57 2.92
CA GLU A 186 16.45 -20.36 2.94
C GLU A 186 17.47 -20.39 1.81
N PHE A 187 17.47 -19.32 1.02
CA PHE A 187 18.52 -18.98 0.07
C PHE A 187 19.41 -17.91 0.70
N LYS A 188 20.59 -18.31 1.19
CA LYS A 188 21.61 -17.37 1.70
C LYS A 188 22.32 -16.74 0.51
N LEU A 189 22.18 -15.44 0.33
CA LEU A 189 22.76 -14.72 -0.79
C LEU A 189 24.23 -14.35 -0.51
N LYS A 190 25.03 -14.23 -1.55
CA LYS A 190 26.42 -13.75 -1.42
C LYS A 190 26.41 -12.23 -1.24
N GLY A 191 27.00 -11.70 -0.17
CA GLY A 191 27.08 -10.25 0.07
C GLY A 191 25.91 -9.74 0.91
N ARG A 192 25.44 -8.52 0.65
CA ARG A 192 24.34 -7.88 1.41
C ARG A 192 23.35 -7.14 0.50
N PRO A 193 22.61 -7.85 -0.39
CA PRO A 193 21.74 -7.23 -1.38
C PRO A 193 20.67 -6.30 -0.79
N PHE A 194 20.19 -6.56 0.43
CA PHE A 194 19.17 -5.73 1.07
C PHE A 194 19.73 -4.54 1.86
N LEU A 195 21.07 -4.42 1.91
CA LEU A 195 21.82 -3.23 2.31
C LEU A 195 22.66 -2.68 1.14
N ALA A 196 22.33 -3.06 -0.09
CA ALA A 196 23.12 -2.68 -1.25
C ALA A 196 23.17 -1.16 -1.45
N GLY A 197 24.30 -0.69 -1.98
CA GLY A 197 24.49 0.68 -2.46
C GLY A 197 24.86 0.68 -3.95
N GLY A 198 24.72 1.81 -4.63
CA GLY A 198 25.21 1.97 -6.00
C GLY A 198 24.57 0.99 -6.99
N VAL A 199 25.40 0.24 -7.74
CA VAL A 199 24.97 -0.71 -8.78
C VAL A 199 24.34 -1.97 -8.22
N ASP A 200 24.76 -2.40 -7.02
CA ASP A 200 24.26 -3.63 -6.40
C ASP A 200 22.77 -3.53 -6.06
N THR A 201 22.26 -2.31 -5.85
CA THR A 201 20.82 -2.06 -5.62
C THR A 201 19.97 -2.43 -6.82
N VAL A 202 20.52 -2.36 -8.03
CA VAL A 202 19.82 -2.75 -9.25
C VAL A 202 19.75 -4.26 -9.34
N ALA A 203 20.90 -4.94 -9.19
CA ALA A 203 20.96 -6.39 -9.25
C ALA A 203 20.08 -7.04 -8.16
N ALA A 204 20.01 -6.46 -6.96
CA ALA A 204 19.09 -6.89 -5.91
C ALA A 204 17.60 -6.75 -6.32
N ARG A 205 17.23 -5.71 -7.07
CA ARG A 205 15.86 -5.51 -7.58
C ARG A 205 15.55 -6.43 -8.76
N GLN A 206 16.50 -6.60 -9.67
CA GLN A 206 16.42 -7.58 -10.75
C GLN A 206 16.24 -8.99 -10.20
N MET A 207 16.91 -9.33 -9.11
CA MET A 207 16.71 -10.60 -8.41
C MET A 207 15.26 -10.78 -7.97
N VAL A 208 14.61 -9.76 -7.40
CA VAL A 208 13.19 -9.81 -7.01
C VAL A 208 12.27 -9.96 -8.23
N LEU A 209 12.47 -9.15 -9.27
CA LEU A 209 11.71 -9.25 -10.52
C LEU A 209 11.87 -10.63 -11.16
N GLY A 210 13.08 -11.15 -11.13
CA GLY A 210 13.41 -12.46 -11.68
C GLY A 210 12.73 -13.59 -10.93
N MET A 211 12.54 -13.46 -9.61
CA MET A 211 11.73 -14.42 -8.85
C MET A 211 10.25 -14.34 -9.25
N CYS A 212 9.67 -13.13 -9.35
CA CYS A 212 8.27 -12.98 -9.76
C CYS A 212 8.01 -13.60 -11.13
N GLU A 213 8.86 -13.28 -12.11
CA GLU A 213 8.76 -13.81 -13.46
C GLU A 213 8.91 -15.34 -13.51
N GLU A 214 9.90 -15.91 -12.82
CA GLU A 214 10.08 -17.36 -12.80
C GLU A 214 8.93 -18.09 -12.11
N LEU A 215 8.41 -17.53 -11.02
CA LEU A 215 7.26 -18.09 -10.29
C LEU A 215 6.00 -18.09 -11.15
N GLU A 216 5.75 -17.02 -11.89
CA GLU A 216 4.64 -16.95 -12.82
C GLU A 216 4.86 -17.90 -14.01
N ARG A 217 5.99 -17.77 -14.71
CA ARG A 217 6.29 -18.52 -15.93
C ARG A 217 6.36 -20.02 -15.70
N ALA A 218 7.01 -20.47 -14.63
CA ALA A 218 7.23 -21.89 -14.38
C ALA A 218 6.09 -22.54 -13.61
N ARG A 219 5.32 -21.77 -12.82
CA ARG A 219 4.40 -22.33 -11.81
C ARG A 219 3.03 -21.67 -11.72
N GLY A 220 2.78 -20.59 -12.47
CA GLY A 220 1.51 -19.86 -12.47
C GLY A 220 1.23 -19.10 -11.17
N TYR A 221 2.26 -18.83 -10.37
CA TYR A 221 2.12 -18.02 -9.16
C TYR A 221 2.16 -16.54 -9.54
N LEU A 222 1.05 -15.84 -9.31
CA LEU A 222 0.93 -14.40 -9.48
C LEU A 222 1.13 -13.69 -8.15
N LEU A 223 1.84 -12.56 -8.16
CA LEU A 223 1.97 -11.71 -6.97
C LEU A 223 0.59 -11.19 -6.60
N SER A 224 0.09 -11.57 -5.43
CA SER A 224 -1.24 -11.21 -4.94
C SER A 224 -1.20 -10.04 -3.98
N ASN A 225 -0.27 -10.03 -3.02
CA ASN A 225 -0.17 -8.96 -2.03
C ASN A 225 1.23 -8.91 -1.41
N THR A 226 1.49 -7.87 -0.63
CA THR A 226 2.74 -7.62 0.07
C THR A 226 2.43 -7.24 1.50
N TYR A 227 3.01 -7.95 2.47
CA TYR A 227 2.70 -7.73 3.88
C TYR A 227 3.93 -7.25 4.65
N THR A 228 3.71 -6.29 5.55
CA THR A 228 4.71 -5.87 6.54
C THR A 228 4.41 -6.54 7.88
N LEU A 229 5.12 -7.63 8.19
CA LEU A 229 4.72 -8.54 9.27
C LEU A 229 5.46 -8.34 10.62
N SER A 230 6.30 -7.32 10.76
CA SER A 230 6.97 -7.07 12.03
C SER A 230 7.21 -5.60 12.31
N ALA A 231 7.10 -5.28 13.60
CA ALA A 231 7.37 -3.97 14.17
C ALA A 231 8.88 -3.64 14.19
N ARG A 232 9.74 -4.66 14.06
CA ARG A 232 11.18 -4.51 14.26
C ARG A 232 11.81 -3.81 13.06
N GLN A 233 12.66 -2.83 13.36
CA GLN A 233 13.49 -2.16 12.36
C GLN A 233 14.36 -3.21 11.62
N GLY A 234 14.25 -3.26 10.29
CA GLY A 234 14.91 -4.26 9.46
C GLY A 234 14.05 -5.46 9.05
N SER A 235 12.81 -5.58 9.56
CA SER A 235 11.83 -6.49 8.95
C SER A 235 11.44 -5.95 7.59
N GLN A 236 11.82 -6.67 6.53
CA GLN A 236 11.49 -6.37 5.15
C GLN A 236 10.12 -6.95 4.78
N SER A 237 9.55 -6.43 3.69
CA SER A 237 8.27 -6.89 3.14
C SER A 237 8.29 -8.40 2.83
N SER A 238 7.14 -9.04 2.96
CA SER A 238 6.92 -10.41 2.51
C SER A 238 5.99 -10.40 1.31
N LEU A 239 6.38 -11.06 0.23
CA LEU A 239 5.58 -11.22 -0.98
C LEU A 239 4.67 -12.43 -0.80
N VAL A 240 3.39 -12.29 -1.09
CA VAL A 240 2.44 -13.40 -1.13
C VAL A 240 1.98 -13.60 -2.57
N PHE A 241 2.20 -14.80 -3.07
CA PHE A 241 1.81 -15.24 -4.40
C PHE A 241 0.65 -16.23 -4.31
N LYS A 242 -0.23 -16.18 -5.31
CA LYS A 242 -1.38 -17.08 -5.44
C LYS A 242 -1.46 -17.63 -6.85
N ILE A 243 -2.06 -18.81 -6.98
CA ILE A 243 -2.53 -19.28 -8.28
C ILE A 243 -3.97 -18.83 -8.43
N PRO A 244 -4.34 -18.10 -9.50
CA PRO A 244 -5.72 -17.71 -9.71
C PRO A 244 -6.64 -18.94 -9.85
N SER A 245 -7.89 -18.79 -9.40
CA SER A 245 -8.94 -19.81 -9.57
C SER A 245 -9.23 -20.01 -11.06
N ILE A 246 -9.48 -21.27 -11.46
CA ILE A 246 -9.67 -21.71 -12.87
C ILE A 246 -10.90 -21.05 -13.57
N GLY A 247 -11.63 -20.15 -12.91
CA GLY A 247 -12.77 -19.41 -13.45
C GLY A 247 -12.51 -17.96 -13.88
N GLN A 248 -11.37 -17.35 -13.49
CA GLN A 248 -10.99 -15.99 -13.95
C GLN A 248 -10.28 -15.99 -15.32
N ASP A 249 -10.22 -17.14 -15.99
CA ASP A 249 -9.60 -17.38 -17.29
C ASP A 249 -10.38 -16.77 -18.48
N GLU A 250 -11.12 -15.66 -18.33
CA GLU A 250 -11.51 -14.85 -19.50
C GLU A 250 -10.27 -14.23 -20.19
N TYR A 251 -9.12 -14.21 -19.51
CA TYR A 251 -7.81 -13.90 -20.08
C TYR A 251 -6.91 -15.14 -20.28
N GLY A 252 -7.47 -16.26 -20.73
CA GLY A 252 -6.82 -17.27 -21.57
C GLY A 252 -5.47 -17.86 -21.13
N ARG A 253 -5.48 -19.14 -20.75
CA ARG A 253 -4.35 -20.11 -20.60
C ARG A 253 -3.34 -20.23 -21.76
N GLY A 254 -3.39 -19.36 -22.75
CA GLY A 254 -2.42 -19.31 -23.84
C GLY A 254 -1.15 -18.57 -23.43
N GLY A 255 -0.30 -19.19 -22.60
CA GLY A 255 1.15 -18.90 -22.53
C GLY A 255 1.58 -17.43 -22.47
N ARG A 256 0.80 -16.53 -21.87
CA ARG A 256 1.20 -15.13 -21.71
C ARG A 256 2.25 -15.07 -20.61
N SER A 257 3.50 -14.85 -20.99
CA SER A 257 4.56 -14.48 -20.06
C SER A 257 4.35 -13.01 -19.71
N SER A 258 3.92 -12.69 -18.49
CA SER A 258 3.90 -11.30 -18.06
C SER A 258 5.33 -10.79 -17.91
N THR A 259 5.59 -9.59 -18.43
CA THR A 259 6.86 -8.91 -18.26
C THR A 259 6.81 -8.02 -17.02
N TYR A 260 7.84 -8.10 -16.18
CA TYR A 260 7.96 -7.30 -14.97
C TYR A 260 8.93 -6.13 -15.20
N LEU A 261 8.53 -4.94 -14.73
CA LEU A 261 9.36 -3.73 -14.73
C LEU A 261 9.38 -3.17 -13.31
N GLY A 262 10.57 -3.10 -12.74
CA GLY A 262 10.82 -2.40 -11.50
C GLY A 262 11.07 -0.93 -11.76
N ILE A 263 10.36 -0.07 -11.05
CA ILE A 263 10.67 1.36 -10.96
C ILE A 263 11.23 1.65 -9.58
N SER A 264 12.47 2.10 -9.53
CA SER A 264 13.14 2.45 -8.28
C SER A 264 13.43 3.94 -8.22
N LEU A 265 13.14 4.53 -7.07
CA LEU A 265 13.58 5.88 -6.72
C LEU A 265 14.78 5.77 -5.76
N ASN A 266 15.94 6.32 -6.11
CA ASN A 266 17.19 6.16 -5.38
C ASN A 266 18.00 7.47 -5.28
N SER A 267 19.01 7.53 -4.39
CA SER A 267 20.03 8.59 -4.29
C SER A 267 19.55 10.04 -4.07
N GLY A 268 18.26 10.26 -3.86
CA GLY A 268 17.65 11.59 -3.75
C GLY A 268 16.69 11.88 -4.90
N ASP A 269 16.89 11.18 -6.01
CA ASP A 269 16.74 11.84 -7.28
C ASP A 269 16.91 10.83 -8.45
N ASP A 270 17.67 9.75 -8.39
CA ASP A 270 17.57 8.68 -9.40
C ASP A 270 16.21 7.98 -9.52
N ILE A 271 15.67 7.91 -10.74
CA ILE A 271 14.67 6.95 -11.21
C ILE A 271 15.42 5.84 -11.93
N ARG A 272 15.08 4.57 -11.72
CA ARG A 272 15.69 3.46 -12.44
C ARG A 272 14.61 2.59 -13.04
N LEU A 273 14.76 2.30 -14.33
CA LEU A 273 13.95 1.33 -15.04
C LEU A 273 14.73 0.03 -15.04
N ILE A 274 14.18 -0.95 -14.34
CA ILE A 274 14.87 -2.19 -14.03
C ILE A 274 14.03 -3.29 -14.65
N PRO A 275 14.41 -3.83 -15.83
CA PRO A 275 13.72 -4.97 -16.39
C PRO A 275 14.05 -6.22 -15.56
N ALA A 276 13.24 -7.26 -15.75
CA ALA A 276 13.57 -8.58 -15.26
C ALA A 276 14.94 -9.06 -15.79
N PRO A 277 15.64 -9.95 -15.08
CA PRO A 277 16.97 -10.41 -15.48
C PRO A 277 16.97 -11.09 -16.87
N GLY A 278 17.83 -10.59 -17.76
CA GLY A 278 17.97 -11.12 -19.12
C GLY A 278 16.97 -10.57 -20.13
N GLU A 279 15.91 -9.91 -19.67
CA GLU A 279 14.95 -9.23 -20.54
C GLU A 279 15.50 -7.89 -21.00
N PRO A 280 15.35 -7.54 -22.30
CA PRO A 280 15.68 -6.20 -22.77
C PRO A 280 14.81 -5.17 -22.05
N LEU A 281 15.36 -3.99 -21.81
CA LEU A 281 14.53 -2.87 -21.39
C LEU A 281 13.54 -2.56 -22.52
N ASP A 282 12.26 -2.49 -22.18
CA ASP A 282 11.23 -1.99 -23.08
C ASP A 282 11.56 -0.54 -23.46
N PHE A 283 12.02 -0.35 -24.69
CA PHE A 283 12.44 0.95 -25.21
C PHE A 283 11.24 1.88 -25.41
N VAL A 284 10.05 1.34 -25.63
CA VAL A 284 8.83 2.14 -25.71
C VAL A 284 8.48 2.66 -24.33
N ALA A 285 8.44 1.78 -23.31
CA ALA A 285 8.25 2.19 -21.92
C ALA A 285 9.32 3.19 -21.47
N ARG A 286 10.59 2.97 -21.84
CA ARG A 286 11.68 3.93 -21.61
C ARG A 286 11.40 5.28 -22.24
N ASP A 287 11.11 5.32 -23.53
CA ASP A 287 10.98 6.57 -24.29
C ASP A 287 9.75 7.33 -23.83
N GLU A 288 8.66 6.62 -23.49
CA GLU A 288 7.48 7.21 -22.88
C GLU A 288 7.75 7.78 -21.48
N ILE A 289 8.47 7.06 -20.62
CA ILE A 289 8.91 7.59 -19.32
C ILE A 289 9.86 8.78 -19.50
N GLY A 290 10.78 8.70 -20.46
CA GLY A 290 11.74 9.76 -20.77
C GLY A 290 11.07 11.03 -21.26
N ARG A 291 10.11 10.91 -22.21
CA ARG A 291 9.22 11.99 -22.63
C ARG A 291 8.44 12.54 -21.44
N GLY A 292 7.84 11.65 -20.66
CA GLY A 292 7.11 12.00 -19.45
C GLY A 292 7.92 12.86 -18.48
N ILE A 293 9.17 12.46 -18.21
CA ILE A 293 10.11 13.23 -17.38
C ILE A 293 10.49 14.54 -18.06
N ALA A 294 10.79 14.54 -19.36
CA ALA A 294 11.16 15.76 -20.10
C ALA A 294 10.04 16.82 -20.11
N GLU A 295 8.78 16.39 -20.17
CA GLU A 295 7.60 17.25 -20.15
C GLU A 295 7.33 17.86 -18.77
N THR A 296 7.59 17.08 -17.71
CA THR A 296 7.12 17.37 -16.35
C THR A 296 8.20 17.88 -15.42
N TRP A 297 9.45 17.50 -15.67
CA TRP A 297 10.60 17.96 -14.93
C TRP A 297 11.21 19.15 -15.69
N PRO A 298 11.30 20.37 -15.11
CA PRO A 298 11.74 21.56 -15.86
C PRO A 298 13.15 21.49 -16.45
N ARG A 299 13.98 20.57 -15.95
CA ARG A 299 15.31 20.28 -16.50
C ARG A 299 15.34 19.02 -17.35
N GLY A 300 14.23 18.31 -17.44
CA GLY A 300 14.10 17.02 -18.11
C GLY A 300 15.16 16.02 -17.67
N VAL A 301 15.35 15.01 -18.50
CA VAL A 301 16.45 14.08 -18.35
C VAL A 301 17.74 14.78 -18.77
N GLN A 302 18.68 14.97 -17.84
CA GLN A 302 20.01 15.48 -18.16
C GLN A 302 21.06 14.36 -18.14
N LYS A 303 20.67 13.13 -17.76
CA LYS A 303 21.41 11.89 -17.99
C LYS A 303 20.55 10.74 -18.39
N GLU A 304 20.93 10.17 -19.51
CA GLU A 304 20.66 8.78 -19.83
C GLU A 304 21.99 8.03 -19.89
N GLY A 305 22.05 6.88 -19.25
CA GLY A 305 23.21 6.02 -19.37
C GLY A 305 23.08 4.78 -18.52
N MET A 306 23.81 3.74 -18.92
CA MET A 306 23.98 2.56 -18.08
C MET A 306 24.96 2.88 -16.93
N PRO A 307 24.81 2.25 -15.74
CA PRO A 307 25.78 2.39 -14.67
C PRO A 307 27.18 1.92 -15.12
N PRO A 308 28.26 2.68 -14.88
CA PRO A 308 29.60 2.30 -15.31
C PRO A 308 30.22 1.34 -14.30
N THR A 309 29.80 0.07 -14.29
CA THR A 309 30.55 -1.07 -13.73
C THR A 309 29.96 -2.44 -14.07
N ALA A 310 29.37 -2.61 -15.27
CA ALA A 310 28.94 -3.91 -15.76
C ALA A 310 30.11 -4.79 -16.30
N LEU A 311 31.30 -4.66 -15.69
CA LEU A 311 32.52 -5.39 -16.01
C LEU A 311 32.99 -6.15 -14.76
N ARG A 312 32.26 -7.20 -14.36
CA ARG A 312 32.85 -8.35 -13.65
C ARG A 312 31.90 -9.56 -13.62
N THR A 313 32.24 -10.57 -14.43
CA THR A 313 31.88 -12.01 -14.35
C THR A 313 30.46 -12.47 -14.71
N LEU A 314 29.53 -11.60 -15.09
CA LEU A 314 28.23 -11.97 -15.68
C LEU A 314 27.93 -11.05 -16.87
N PRO A 315 27.21 -11.50 -17.92
CA PRO A 315 26.83 -10.62 -19.02
C PRO A 315 26.05 -9.40 -18.47
N PRO A 316 26.33 -8.18 -18.95
CA PRO A 316 25.76 -6.97 -18.39
C PRO A 316 24.24 -6.97 -18.57
N PRO A 317 23.44 -6.76 -17.52
CA PRO A 317 22.00 -6.62 -17.67
C PRO A 317 21.68 -5.29 -18.38
N PRO A 318 20.65 -5.22 -19.24
CA PRO A 318 20.16 -3.98 -19.82
C PRO A 318 19.47 -3.16 -18.72
N VAL A 319 20.24 -2.33 -18.02
CA VAL A 319 19.74 -1.46 -16.95
C VAL A 319 19.82 -0.03 -17.43
N LEU A 320 18.68 0.67 -17.42
CA LEU A 320 18.69 2.11 -17.58
C LEU A 320 18.42 2.80 -16.25
N CYS A 321 19.41 3.59 -15.84
CA CYS A 321 19.34 4.42 -14.65
C CYS A 321 19.16 5.88 -15.08
N LEU A 322 18.08 6.51 -14.65
CA LEU A 322 17.71 7.91 -14.85
C LEU A 322 17.93 8.70 -13.55
N SER A 323 19.17 9.10 -13.23
CA SER A 323 19.51 9.91 -12.04
C SER A 323 18.93 11.34 -12.03
N LEU A 324 17.88 11.72 -11.28
CA LEU A 324 17.71 13.14 -10.86
C LEU A 324 18.91 13.47 -9.90
N HIS A 325 19.29 14.73 -9.55
CA HIS A 325 20.16 15.03 -8.37
C HIS A 325 19.60 16.16 -7.47
N THR A 326 19.85 16.15 -6.16
CA THR A 326 19.69 17.32 -5.27
C THR A 326 20.45 18.55 -5.78
N TYR A 327 19.78 19.73 -5.69
CA TYR A 327 20.06 21.01 -6.36
C TYR A 327 19.74 21.02 -7.85
N ASP A 328 18.48 21.31 -8.19
CA ASP A 328 18.01 21.73 -9.52
C ASP A 328 18.84 21.17 -10.67
N ARG A 329 19.21 19.89 -10.74
CA ARG A 329 20.11 19.35 -11.78
C ARG A 329 19.76 17.88 -11.97
N VAL A 330 19.70 17.43 -13.20
CA VAL A 330 19.85 16.00 -13.54
C VAL A 330 21.31 15.89 -14.04
N ARG A 331 22.01 14.77 -13.88
CA ARG A 331 23.47 14.71 -14.15
C ARG A 331 23.95 13.43 -14.77
N LEU A 332 24.96 13.57 -15.67
CA LEU A 332 25.51 12.49 -16.48
C LEU A 332 26.83 11.84 -15.99
N THR A 333 26.86 11.04 -14.91
CA THR A 333 28.15 10.68 -14.26
C THR A 333 28.67 9.23 -14.44
N SER A 334 29.94 9.12 -14.81
CA SER A 334 30.87 8.00 -14.56
C SER A 334 31.95 8.47 -13.60
N TRP A 335 32.16 7.83 -12.46
CA TRP A 335 33.18 8.26 -11.49
C TRP A 335 33.93 7.10 -10.85
N ASP A 336 35.25 7.25 -10.83
CA ASP A 336 36.24 6.45 -10.11
C ASP A 336 36.59 7.09 -8.75
N LEU A 337 36.91 6.22 -7.77
CA LEU A 337 37.57 6.43 -6.47
C LEU A 337 36.74 6.86 -5.23
N PRO A 338 37.21 6.47 -4.01
CA PRO A 338 36.35 5.89 -2.98
C PRO A 338 36.01 6.85 -1.83
N THR A 339 35.08 6.40 -0.99
CA THR A 339 34.67 6.96 0.31
C THR A 339 33.93 8.30 0.26
N TYR A 340 32.59 8.26 0.15
CA TYR A 340 31.74 9.30 0.75
C TYR A 340 30.44 8.73 1.34
N GLN A 341 30.07 9.33 2.46
CA GLN A 341 28.91 9.08 3.30
C GLN A 341 27.59 9.14 2.51
N TRP A 342 26.72 8.17 2.78
CA TRP A 342 25.35 8.04 2.30
C TRP A 342 24.56 9.35 2.44
N MET A 343 24.22 9.99 1.34
CA MET A 343 23.21 11.06 1.35
C MET A 343 21.82 10.44 1.23
N LEU A 344 21.10 10.50 2.34
CA LEU A 344 19.66 10.21 2.43
C LEU A 344 18.89 10.99 1.36
N TRP A 345 17.83 10.38 0.80
CA TRP A 345 16.71 11.09 0.16
C TRP A 345 16.22 12.19 1.12
N ARG A 346 16.71 13.41 0.97
CA ARG A 346 16.22 14.58 1.71
C ARG A 346 15.44 15.40 0.72
N VAL A 347 14.14 15.18 0.68
CA VAL A 347 13.20 16.22 0.25
C VAL A 347 13.42 17.39 1.20
N ARG A 348 14.29 18.33 0.80
CA ARG A 348 14.62 19.51 1.61
C ARG A 348 13.44 20.48 1.66
N ASP A 349 12.57 20.43 0.65
CA ASP A 349 11.37 21.23 0.52
C ASP A 349 10.27 20.47 -0.23
N GLY A 350 9.01 20.87 -0.02
CA GLY A 350 7.87 20.23 -0.68
C GLY A 350 7.87 20.37 -2.21
N MET A 351 8.66 21.28 -2.79
CA MET A 351 8.70 21.49 -4.25
C MET A 351 9.37 20.32 -4.97
N THR A 352 10.47 19.82 -4.42
CA THR A 352 11.19 18.67 -4.97
C THR A 352 10.30 17.44 -5.01
N ALA A 353 9.53 17.22 -3.94
CA ALA A 353 8.66 16.06 -3.88
C ALA A 353 7.41 16.22 -4.76
N LEU A 354 6.84 17.42 -4.90
CA LEU A 354 5.78 17.68 -5.89
C LEU A 354 6.20 17.31 -7.32
N ALA A 355 7.38 17.78 -7.73
CA ALA A 355 7.89 17.46 -9.06
C ALA A 355 8.18 15.95 -9.19
N ALA A 356 8.65 15.29 -8.12
CA ALA A 356 8.86 13.83 -8.13
C ALA A 356 7.54 13.06 -8.31
N GLY A 357 6.47 13.47 -7.64
CA GLY A 357 5.17 12.81 -7.82
C GLY A 357 4.53 13.09 -9.18
N LEU A 358 4.74 14.27 -9.77
CA LEU A 358 4.32 14.56 -11.16
C LEU A 358 5.01 13.62 -12.15
N VAL A 359 6.29 13.38 -11.94
CA VAL A 359 7.06 12.42 -12.72
C VAL A 359 6.51 10.99 -12.53
N ILE A 360 6.31 10.54 -11.29
CA ILE A 360 5.77 9.20 -11.01
C ILE A 360 4.42 8.98 -11.69
N LEU A 361 3.49 9.93 -11.56
CA LEU A 361 2.18 9.86 -12.22
C LEU A 361 2.28 9.73 -13.72
N THR A 362 3.10 10.58 -14.31
CA THR A 362 3.30 10.61 -15.75
C THR A 362 3.91 9.31 -16.26
N MET A 363 4.80 8.71 -15.46
CA MET A 363 5.35 7.40 -15.77
C MET A 363 4.28 6.31 -15.69
N ILE A 364 3.43 6.32 -14.66
CA ILE A 364 2.34 5.35 -14.51
C ILE A 364 1.32 5.49 -15.64
N ASP A 365 0.94 6.72 -16.01
CA ASP A 365 0.06 7.00 -17.15
C ASP A 365 0.62 6.41 -18.44
N ALA A 366 1.86 6.78 -18.76
CA ALA A 366 2.46 6.38 -20.02
C ALA A 366 2.68 4.85 -20.08
N LEU A 367 2.97 4.22 -18.95
CA LEU A 367 3.04 2.77 -18.84
C LEU A 367 1.65 2.13 -18.98
N ARG A 368 0.60 2.71 -18.40
CA ARG A 368 -0.76 2.19 -18.54
C ARG A 368 -1.26 2.27 -19.97
N GLU A 369 -0.96 3.34 -20.70
CA GLU A 369 -1.24 3.45 -22.14
C GLU A 369 -0.58 2.32 -22.96
N LEU A 370 0.56 1.82 -22.46
CA LEU A 370 1.27 0.67 -23.04
C LEU A 370 0.77 -0.69 -22.50
N GLY A 371 -0.29 -0.73 -21.69
CA GLY A 371 -0.88 -1.94 -21.12
C GLY A 371 -0.22 -2.44 -19.82
N TRP A 372 0.61 -1.63 -19.16
CA TRP A 372 1.18 -1.96 -17.85
C TRP A 372 0.16 -1.75 -16.72
N GLU A 373 0.22 -2.61 -15.71
CA GLU A 373 -0.59 -2.58 -14.50
C GLU A 373 0.32 -2.46 -13.27
N LEU A 374 -0.06 -1.60 -12.30
CA LEU A 374 0.60 -1.51 -11.01
C LEU A 374 0.18 -2.69 -10.12
N LYS A 375 1.13 -3.55 -9.74
CA LYS A 375 0.85 -4.73 -8.91
C LYS A 375 1.13 -4.52 -7.43
N ALA A 376 2.23 -3.85 -7.10
CA ALA A 376 2.61 -3.64 -5.70
C ALA A 376 3.63 -2.52 -5.50
N SER A 377 3.69 -2.01 -4.27
CA SER A 377 4.80 -1.18 -3.77
C SER A 377 5.54 -1.95 -2.67
N LEU A 378 6.87 -2.01 -2.76
CA LEU A 378 7.73 -2.82 -1.90
C LEU A 378 8.82 -2.01 -1.23
N ASP A 379 9.07 -2.28 0.04
CA ASP A 379 10.33 -1.91 0.68
C ASP A 379 11.24 -3.14 0.81
N VAL A 380 12.14 -3.28 -0.16
CA VAL A 380 13.19 -4.32 -0.16
C VAL A 380 14.40 -3.91 0.68
N SER A 381 14.45 -2.67 1.17
CA SER A 381 15.53 -2.18 2.00
C SER A 381 15.16 -2.32 3.48
N GLY A 382 16.08 -2.75 4.33
CA GLY A 382 15.81 -2.74 5.77
C GLY A 382 15.54 -1.29 6.22
N LYS A 383 14.45 -1.06 6.97
CA LYS A 383 14.07 0.23 7.63
C LYS A 383 15.18 0.88 8.49
N CYS A 384 16.36 0.28 8.55
CA CYS A 384 17.50 0.71 9.36
C CYS A 384 18.22 1.94 8.80
N LEU A 385 18.22 2.20 7.49
CA LEU A 385 19.08 3.25 6.90
C LEU A 385 18.47 4.05 5.72
N GLY A 386 17.15 4.01 5.51
CA GLY A 386 16.46 4.89 4.56
C GLY A 386 16.76 4.60 3.09
N GLY A 387 16.81 3.31 2.71
CA GLY A 387 16.83 2.87 1.32
C GLY A 387 15.49 3.14 0.64
N GLY A 388 15.53 3.39 -0.67
CA GLY A 388 14.33 3.69 -1.46
C GLY A 388 13.44 2.47 -1.67
N GLY A 389 12.13 2.68 -1.63
CA GLY A 389 11.14 1.69 -2.05
C GLY A 389 11.24 1.35 -3.53
N VAL A 390 10.62 0.25 -3.92
CA VAL A 390 10.53 -0.28 -5.28
C VAL A 390 9.06 -0.40 -5.62
N VAL A 391 8.64 0.21 -6.71
CA VAL A 391 7.31 -0.02 -7.26
C VAL A 391 7.43 -1.14 -8.29
N LEU A 392 6.65 -2.20 -8.11
CA LEU A 392 6.56 -3.31 -9.04
C LEU A 392 5.39 -3.09 -10.00
N LEU A 393 5.72 -3.00 -11.29
CA LEU A 393 4.75 -2.94 -12.38
C LEU A 393 4.85 -4.23 -13.21
N THR A 394 3.70 -4.70 -13.70
CA THR A 394 3.60 -5.88 -14.56
C THR A 394 2.77 -5.53 -15.78
N VAL A 395 3.20 -5.90 -16.99
CA VAL A 395 2.32 -5.81 -18.18
C VAL A 395 1.36 -6.98 -18.17
N VAL A 396 0.07 -6.69 -18.30
CA VAL A 396 -0.88 -7.70 -18.79
C VAL A 396 -0.86 -7.61 -20.31
N TYR A 397 0.01 -8.38 -20.96
CA TYR A 397 0.17 -8.31 -22.41
C TYR A 397 -1.17 -8.68 -23.09
N CYS A 398 -1.75 -7.77 -23.87
CA CYS A 398 -2.78 -8.09 -24.85
C CYS A 398 -2.07 -8.40 -26.19
N PRO A 399 -2.01 -9.66 -26.63
CA PRO A 399 -1.19 -10.08 -27.75
C PRO A 399 -1.93 -9.81 -29.05
N PHE A 400 -2.17 -8.54 -29.40
CA PHE A 400 -2.43 -8.08 -30.77
C PHE A 400 -2.28 -6.56 -30.86
N PRO A 401 -1.12 -6.03 -31.28
CA PRO A 401 -1.11 -5.00 -32.28
C PRO A 401 -1.20 -5.74 -33.63
N SER A 402 -2.37 -6.28 -33.96
CA SER A 402 -2.72 -6.13 -35.37
C SER A 402 -2.74 -4.62 -35.56
N LEU A 403 -1.96 -4.12 -36.51
CA LEU A 403 -1.80 -2.69 -36.84
C LEU A 403 -3.11 -1.93 -37.11
N PHE A 404 -4.28 -2.51 -36.82
CA PHE A 404 -5.60 -1.97 -37.13
C PHE A 404 -6.66 -2.13 -36.03
N PHE A 405 -6.45 -2.90 -34.96
CA PHE A 405 -7.42 -2.99 -33.86
C PHE A 405 -6.72 -3.25 -32.52
N ALA A 406 -6.01 -2.25 -32.00
CA ALA A 406 -5.96 -2.10 -30.55
C ALA A 406 -7.43 -1.89 -30.09
N PRO A 407 -7.90 -2.48 -28.97
CA PRO A 407 -9.06 -1.88 -28.32
C PRO A 407 -8.70 -0.40 -28.17
N GLN A 408 -9.54 0.49 -28.71
CA GLN A 408 -9.39 1.93 -28.48
C GLN A 408 -9.58 2.14 -26.98
N TRP A 409 -8.51 1.92 -26.22
CA TRP A 409 -8.30 2.59 -24.96
C TRP A 409 -8.25 4.04 -25.36
N ASP A 410 -9.34 4.75 -25.11
CA ASP A 410 -9.39 6.17 -25.36
C ASP A 410 -8.23 6.77 -24.56
N ALA A 411 -7.27 7.40 -25.24
CA ALA A 411 -6.13 8.09 -24.60
C ALA A 411 -6.58 9.25 -23.68
N SER A 412 -7.89 9.37 -23.42
CA SER A 412 -8.54 10.29 -22.50
C SER A 412 -8.69 9.77 -21.06
N VAL A 413 -8.21 8.56 -20.72
CA VAL A 413 -8.16 8.07 -19.32
C VAL A 413 -6.96 8.68 -18.58
N GLY A 414 -6.93 10.00 -18.47
CA GLY A 414 -5.86 10.67 -17.74
C GLY A 414 -5.86 10.22 -16.27
N LEU A 415 -4.69 9.89 -15.72
CA LEU A 415 -4.45 10.11 -14.31
C LEU A 415 -4.06 11.56 -14.11
N CYS A 416 -4.39 12.08 -12.93
CA CYS A 416 -3.81 13.32 -12.45
C CYS A 416 -3.60 13.18 -10.94
N ALA A 417 -3.05 14.21 -10.29
CA ALA A 417 -3.05 14.20 -8.84
C ALA A 417 -3.17 15.56 -8.20
N LEU A 418 -3.64 15.50 -6.96
CA LEU A 418 -3.66 16.63 -6.05
C LEU A 418 -2.65 16.39 -4.95
N ALA A 419 -1.69 17.30 -4.84
CA ALA A 419 -0.64 17.18 -3.86
C ALA A 419 -0.83 18.22 -2.75
N LEU A 420 -1.05 17.71 -1.54
CA LEU A 420 -1.28 18.48 -0.32
C LEU A 420 0.08 18.89 0.25
N CYS A 421 0.59 20.05 -0.16
CA CYS A 421 1.98 20.41 0.07
C CYS A 421 2.18 21.50 1.14
N GLY A 422 3.05 21.21 2.10
CA GLY A 422 3.45 22.15 3.13
C GLY A 422 2.27 22.57 3.99
N MET A 423 2.27 23.83 4.46
CA MET A 423 1.25 24.28 5.41
C MET A 423 0.00 24.87 4.74
N GLY A 424 0.07 25.36 3.50
CA GLY A 424 -0.95 26.24 2.93
C GLY A 424 -0.96 26.32 1.40
N ALA A 425 -0.60 25.23 0.73
CA ALA A 425 -0.69 25.14 -0.72
C ALA A 425 -1.18 23.75 -1.15
N LEU A 426 -1.91 23.71 -2.25
CA LEU A 426 -2.26 22.49 -2.96
C LEU A 426 -1.80 22.65 -4.40
N TYR A 427 -1.32 21.57 -5.00
CA TYR A 427 -0.85 21.59 -6.38
C TYR A 427 -1.60 20.56 -7.20
N GLY A 428 -2.10 20.99 -8.36
CA GLY A 428 -2.63 20.12 -9.38
C GLY A 428 -1.49 19.64 -10.30
N LEU A 429 -1.42 18.34 -10.50
CA LEU A 429 -0.41 17.65 -11.31
C LEU A 429 -1.14 17.01 -12.48
N LYS A 430 -0.97 17.53 -13.70
CA LYS A 430 -1.74 17.13 -14.90
C LYS A 430 -3.26 17.20 -14.73
N CYS A 431 -3.74 18.04 -13.81
CA CYS A 431 -5.17 18.20 -13.61
C CYS A 431 -5.78 18.92 -14.82
N PRO A 432 -6.78 18.34 -15.50
CA PRO A 432 -7.53 19.08 -16.51
C PRO A 432 -8.36 20.19 -15.83
N GLU A 433 -8.82 21.16 -16.64
CA GLU A 433 -9.52 22.35 -16.14
C GLU A 433 -10.74 21.98 -15.28
N GLU A 434 -11.47 20.91 -15.61
CA GLU A 434 -12.61 20.45 -14.81
C GLU A 434 -12.21 19.96 -13.41
N VAL A 435 -11.04 19.32 -13.26
CA VAL A 435 -10.50 18.90 -11.96
C VAL A 435 -10.02 20.12 -11.18
N GLU A 436 -9.35 21.06 -11.84
CA GLU A 436 -8.95 22.30 -11.21
C GLU A 436 -10.15 23.11 -10.74
N GLN A 437 -11.20 23.19 -11.57
CA GLN A 437 -12.44 23.87 -11.23
C GLN A 437 -13.17 23.17 -10.08
N ALA A 438 -13.19 21.85 -10.04
CA ALA A 438 -13.69 21.08 -8.89
C ALA A 438 -12.92 21.41 -7.60
N VAL A 439 -11.60 21.55 -7.68
CA VAL A 439 -10.76 22.01 -6.56
C VAL A 439 -11.08 23.46 -6.16
N ARG A 440 -11.26 24.38 -7.11
CA ARG A 440 -11.70 25.76 -6.81
C ARG A 440 -13.05 25.79 -6.10
N ASN A 441 -14.00 25.01 -6.59
CA ASN A 441 -15.35 24.92 -6.02
C ASN A 441 -15.31 24.40 -4.58
N SER A 442 -14.56 23.33 -4.33
CA SER A 442 -14.42 22.73 -2.99
C SER A 442 -13.71 23.61 -1.97
N LEU A 443 -12.68 24.35 -2.39
CA LEU A 443 -11.97 25.32 -1.54
C LEU A 443 -12.83 26.58 -1.29
N GLY A 444 -13.53 27.05 -2.32
CA GLY A 444 -14.32 28.27 -2.29
C GLY A 444 -13.52 29.53 -1.92
N ARG A 445 -14.20 30.67 -1.83
CA ARG A 445 -13.57 31.96 -1.47
C ARG A 445 -12.99 32.01 -0.06
N ARG A 446 -13.42 31.08 0.82
CA ARG A 446 -12.96 31.02 2.22
C ARG A 446 -11.54 30.45 2.33
N HIS A 447 -11.23 29.38 1.61
CA HIS A 447 -9.96 28.69 1.75
C HIS A 447 -8.99 29.00 0.61
N LEU A 448 -9.48 29.44 -0.55
CA LEU A 448 -8.66 29.83 -1.68
C LEU A 448 -8.31 31.32 -1.61
N LYS A 449 -7.03 31.65 -1.40
CA LYS A 449 -6.53 33.03 -1.49
C LYS A 449 -6.28 33.47 -2.93
N GLY A 450 -5.99 32.50 -3.79
CA GLY A 450 -5.76 32.67 -5.21
C GLY A 450 -5.14 31.39 -5.77
N ASP A 451 -5.17 31.25 -7.07
CA ASP A 451 -4.58 30.15 -7.78
C ASP A 451 -4.02 30.61 -9.13
N GLY A 452 -3.37 29.69 -9.82
CA GLY A 452 -2.71 29.93 -11.08
C GLY A 452 -1.48 29.06 -11.22
N LEU A 453 -0.78 29.24 -12.33
CA LEU A 453 0.49 28.56 -12.55
C LEU A 453 1.48 28.91 -11.44
N SER A 454 2.14 27.89 -10.92
CA SER A 454 3.12 28.05 -9.86
C SER A 454 4.40 28.69 -10.41
N ASP A 455 4.72 29.88 -9.92
CA ASP A 455 6.03 30.51 -10.20
C ASP A 455 7.22 29.66 -9.75
N LYS A 456 6.99 28.77 -8.77
CA LYS A 456 8.03 27.92 -8.14
C LYS A 456 8.13 26.52 -8.75
N ALA A 457 7.04 25.99 -9.30
CA ALA A 457 7.02 24.70 -10.00
C ALA A 457 6.37 24.91 -11.35
N LYS A 458 7.20 25.20 -12.35
CA LYS A 458 6.74 25.40 -13.72
C LYS A 458 5.87 24.22 -14.16
N GLY A 459 4.73 24.52 -14.79
CA GLY A 459 3.79 23.52 -15.28
C GLY A 459 2.82 22.97 -14.23
N LEU A 460 2.99 23.28 -12.94
CA LEU A 460 2.01 22.93 -11.91
C LEU A 460 1.04 24.07 -11.66
N HIS A 461 -0.24 23.75 -11.57
CA HIS A 461 -1.23 24.68 -11.07
C HIS A 461 -1.21 24.69 -9.55
N LYS A 462 -1.11 25.86 -8.95
CA LYS A 462 -1.00 26.04 -7.51
C LYS A 462 -2.23 26.73 -6.96
N PHE A 463 -2.87 26.10 -6.00
CA PHE A 463 -3.91 26.68 -5.17
C PHE A 463 -3.27 27.21 -3.89
N LYS A 464 -3.16 28.53 -3.78
CA LYS A 464 -2.65 29.22 -2.60
C LYS A 464 -3.76 29.33 -1.57
N LEU A 465 -3.57 28.72 -0.41
CA LEU A 465 -4.58 28.71 0.63
C LEU A 465 -4.51 29.98 1.49
N ALA A 466 -5.68 30.45 1.93
CA ALA A 466 -5.81 31.64 2.79
C ALA A 466 -5.27 31.41 4.20
N SER A 467 -5.18 30.15 4.63
CA SER A 467 -4.70 29.74 5.93
C SER A 467 -3.65 28.64 5.81
N LYS A 468 -2.99 28.35 6.95
CA LYS A 468 -2.16 27.16 7.11
C LYS A 468 -3.05 25.92 7.27
N LEU A 469 -3.89 25.65 6.27
CA LEU A 469 -4.97 24.66 6.32
C LEU A 469 -4.45 23.28 6.72
N TRP A 470 -3.34 22.84 6.12
CA TRP A 470 -2.77 21.51 6.35
C TRP A 470 -2.07 21.36 7.71
N MET A 471 -1.76 22.46 8.42
CA MET A 471 -1.38 22.41 9.84
C MET A 471 -2.64 22.38 10.70
N ALA A 472 -3.32 21.25 10.63
CA ALA A 472 -4.58 21.03 11.28
C ALA A 472 -4.36 20.51 12.70
N ASN A 473 -4.64 21.35 13.70
CA ASN A 473 -4.83 20.90 15.08
C ASN A 473 -6.24 21.25 15.55
N GLY A 474 -6.82 20.38 16.38
CA GLY A 474 -8.16 20.59 16.93
C GLY A 474 -9.21 20.86 15.85
N LYS A 475 -9.94 21.98 15.97
CA LYS A 475 -11.04 22.33 15.05
C LYS A 475 -10.60 22.47 13.60
N LYS A 476 -9.34 22.85 13.35
CA LYS A 476 -8.81 22.96 11.98
C LYS A 476 -8.69 21.59 11.30
N THR A 477 -8.50 20.50 12.05
CA THR A 477 -8.50 19.15 11.49
C THR A 477 -9.87 18.77 10.91
N VAL A 478 -10.95 19.23 11.54
CA VAL A 478 -12.31 19.05 11.02
C VAL A 478 -12.52 19.88 9.76
N GLU A 479 -12.03 21.12 9.76
CA GLU A 479 -12.06 22.00 8.57
C GLU A 479 -11.31 21.39 7.38
N VAL A 480 -10.12 20.81 7.59
CA VAL A 480 -9.37 20.10 6.56
C VAL A 480 -10.16 18.94 5.98
N ARG A 481 -10.71 18.07 6.84
CA ARG A 481 -11.51 16.91 6.40
C ARG A 481 -12.74 17.37 5.60
N ARG A 482 -13.37 18.47 6.00
CA ARG A 482 -14.49 19.09 5.26
C ARG A 482 -14.10 19.55 3.87
N VAL A 483 -12.95 20.19 3.75
CA VAL A 483 -12.43 20.61 2.45
C VAL A 483 -12.14 19.39 1.57
N LEU A 484 -11.51 18.34 2.13
CA LEU A 484 -11.23 17.11 1.39
C LEU A 484 -12.50 16.37 0.94
N MET A 485 -13.53 16.27 1.78
CA MET A 485 -14.80 15.67 1.37
C MET A 485 -15.44 16.43 0.21
N ARG A 486 -15.59 17.75 0.34
CA ARG A 486 -16.13 18.58 -0.74
C ARG A 486 -15.30 18.46 -2.01
N MET A 487 -13.98 18.30 -1.87
CA MET A 487 -13.09 18.07 -3.01
C MET A 487 -13.42 16.75 -3.70
N ILE A 488 -13.53 15.65 -2.95
CA ILE A 488 -13.93 14.33 -3.49
C ILE A 488 -15.30 14.42 -4.18
N GLU A 489 -16.28 15.07 -3.56
CA GLU A 489 -17.61 15.24 -4.15
C GLU A 489 -17.58 16.06 -5.46
N GLU A 490 -16.83 17.17 -5.49
CA GLU A 490 -16.68 17.97 -6.71
C GLU A 490 -15.91 17.20 -7.80
N LEU A 491 -14.91 16.39 -7.45
CA LEU A 491 -14.19 15.52 -8.39
C LEU A 491 -15.11 14.46 -8.99
N GLN A 492 -15.95 13.82 -8.17
CA GLN A 492 -16.92 12.84 -8.64
C GLN A 492 -17.92 13.44 -9.65
N LYS A 493 -18.35 14.70 -9.47
CA LYS A 493 -19.23 15.41 -10.42
C LYS A 493 -18.59 15.54 -11.81
N VAL A 494 -17.27 15.67 -11.86
CA VAL A 494 -16.50 15.75 -13.12
C VAL A 494 -15.97 14.38 -13.57
N ARG A 495 -16.47 13.28 -12.98
CA ARG A 495 -16.10 11.88 -13.28
C ARG A 495 -14.66 11.52 -12.92
N TRP A 496 -14.13 12.11 -11.86
CA TRP A 496 -12.83 11.76 -11.30
C TRP A 496 -12.99 11.13 -9.92
N GLU A 497 -12.24 10.05 -9.66
CA GLU A 497 -12.19 9.38 -8.37
C GLU A 497 -10.76 9.32 -7.84
N VAL A 498 -10.60 9.30 -6.52
CA VAL A 498 -9.31 9.01 -5.88
C VAL A 498 -9.09 7.50 -5.96
N VAL A 499 -7.96 7.09 -6.54
CA VAL A 499 -7.59 5.67 -6.65
C VAL A 499 -6.63 5.27 -5.54
N GLU A 500 -5.66 6.13 -5.24
CA GLU A 500 -4.61 5.86 -4.25
C GLU A 500 -4.22 7.15 -3.52
N ASP A 501 -3.68 7.00 -2.32
CA ASP A 501 -2.94 8.05 -1.65
C ASP A 501 -1.48 7.65 -1.42
N VAL A 502 -0.57 8.56 -1.76
CA VAL A 502 0.87 8.32 -1.66
C VAL A 502 1.45 9.32 -0.66
N ASP A 503 1.93 8.83 0.48
CA ASP A 503 2.77 9.62 1.38
C ASP A 503 4.17 9.75 0.78
N MET A 504 4.48 10.95 0.29
CA MET A 504 5.81 11.27 -0.26
C MET A 504 6.68 12.02 0.74
N SER A 505 6.26 12.09 2.00
CA SER A 505 6.92 12.90 3.01
C SER A 505 7.81 12.05 3.91
N ARG A 506 9.06 12.49 4.13
CA ARG A 506 9.87 12.04 5.27
C ARG A 506 9.55 12.81 6.56
N SER A 507 8.72 13.85 6.48
CA SER A 507 8.42 14.78 7.58
C SER A 507 6.92 15.01 7.83
N GLY A 508 6.01 14.31 7.14
CA GLY A 508 4.56 14.40 7.36
C GLY A 508 3.85 15.57 6.66
N PHE A 509 4.47 16.21 5.66
CA PHE A 509 3.94 17.45 5.03
C PHE A 509 3.69 17.37 3.53
N LEU A 510 3.68 16.17 2.94
CA LEU A 510 3.32 15.98 1.54
C LEU A 510 2.64 14.63 1.32
N GLN A 511 1.33 14.70 1.10
CA GLN A 511 0.50 13.57 0.70
C GLN A 511 -0.06 13.86 -0.69
N MET A 512 -0.07 12.85 -1.55
CA MET A 512 -0.58 12.97 -2.91
C MET A 512 -1.81 12.08 -3.08
N LEU A 513 -2.87 12.63 -3.65
CA LEU A 513 -4.06 11.89 -4.05
C LEU A 513 -3.97 11.61 -5.54
N ILE A 514 -3.83 10.33 -5.92
CA ILE A 514 -3.85 9.92 -7.32
C ILE A 514 -5.30 9.84 -7.77
N LEU A 515 -5.62 10.55 -8.84
CA LEU A 515 -6.95 10.62 -9.40
C LEU A 515 -7.01 9.88 -10.73
N ARG A 516 -8.13 9.22 -10.98
CA ARG A 516 -8.43 8.57 -12.25
C ARG A 516 -9.79 9.00 -12.75
N ARG A 517 -9.89 9.20 -14.06
CA ARG A 517 -11.18 9.39 -14.72
C ARG A 517 -11.97 8.07 -14.71
N ARG A 518 -13.20 8.10 -14.23
CA ARG A 518 -14.14 6.98 -14.30
C ARG A 518 -14.64 6.78 -15.73
N GLU A 519 -14.61 5.54 -16.20
CA GLU A 519 -15.21 5.13 -17.47
C GLU A 519 -16.58 4.48 -17.24
N GLY A 520 -17.52 4.68 -18.17
CA GLY A 520 -18.82 4.02 -18.18
C GLY A 520 -20.03 4.88 -17.76
N ASP A 521 -21.23 4.42 -18.13
CA ASP A 521 -22.53 5.05 -17.89
C ASP A 521 -23.10 4.80 -16.48
N ASP A 522 -22.28 4.29 -15.55
CA ASP A 522 -22.66 4.01 -14.15
C ASP A 522 -22.95 5.30 -13.32
N PHE A 523 -23.06 6.44 -14.01
CA PHE A 523 -23.41 7.77 -13.51
C PHE A 523 -24.87 7.89 -13.07
N GLU A 524 -25.74 6.95 -13.47
CA GLU A 524 -27.15 6.95 -13.03
C GLU A 524 -27.33 6.58 -11.54
N ARG A 525 -26.27 6.14 -10.85
CA ARG A 525 -26.38 5.97 -9.40
C ARG A 525 -26.53 7.34 -8.74
N PRO A 526 -27.63 7.61 -8.01
CA PRO A 526 -27.82 8.90 -7.35
C PRO A 526 -26.60 9.22 -6.49
N HIS A 527 -25.98 10.38 -6.73
CA HIS A 527 -24.81 10.86 -5.99
C HIS A 527 -25.08 10.80 -4.49
N ARG A 528 -24.54 9.78 -3.84
CA ARG A 528 -24.57 9.68 -2.38
C ARG A 528 -23.47 10.59 -1.88
N LYS A 529 -23.83 11.65 -1.13
CA LYS A 529 -22.82 12.40 -0.39
C LYS A 529 -22.00 11.48 0.49
N ASP A 530 -20.71 11.75 0.53
CA ASP A 530 -19.74 11.03 1.34
C ASP A 530 -19.79 11.54 2.78
N PHE A 531 -19.27 10.74 3.71
CA PHE A 531 -19.05 11.16 5.08
C PHE A 531 -17.68 10.68 5.53
N VAL A 532 -17.05 11.44 6.42
CA VAL A 532 -15.73 11.12 6.95
C VAL A 532 -15.87 10.77 8.42
N VAL A 533 -15.34 9.60 8.76
CA VAL A 533 -15.06 9.22 10.14
C VAL A 533 -13.58 9.44 10.39
N GLY A 534 -13.24 10.14 11.46
CA GLY A 534 -11.84 10.32 11.80
C GLY A 534 -11.59 10.25 13.28
N LEU A 535 -10.62 9.40 13.63
CA LEU A 535 -10.12 9.25 14.99
C LEU A 535 -9.25 10.46 15.35
N HIS A 536 -9.44 11.00 16.55
CA HIS A 536 -8.68 12.16 17.01
C HIS A 536 -8.27 12.02 18.48
N GLY A 537 -7.08 12.53 18.79
CA GLY A 537 -6.51 12.40 20.13
C GLY A 537 -6.38 10.94 20.54
N SER A 538 -6.80 10.67 21.78
CA SER A 538 -6.81 9.33 22.38
C SER A 538 -8.21 8.73 22.55
N ASP A 539 -9.28 9.50 22.36
CA ASP A 539 -10.63 9.16 22.79
C ASP A 539 -11.72 9.74 21.90
N ASP A 540 -11.41 10.53 20.88
CA ASP A 540 -12.45 11.19 20.10
C ASP A 540 -12.69 10.46 18.78
N VAL A 541 -13.96 10.18 18.47
CA VAL A 541 -14.42 9.85 17.12
C VAL A 541 -15.20 11.04 16.59
N ARG A 542 -14.82 11.53 15.41
CA ARG A 542 -15.53 12.64 14.77
C ARG A 542 -16.13 12.18 13.45
N ILE A 543 -17.40 12.49 13.27
CA ILE A 543 -18.16 12.22 12.06
C ILE A 543 -18.50 13.53 11.42
N LEU A 544 -18.07 13.67 10.17
CA LEU A 544 -18.36 14.83 9.36
C LEU A 544 -19.22 14.37 8.18
N CYS A 545 -20.42 14.94 8.10
CA CYS A 545 -21.39 14.64 7.05
C CYS A 545 -22.13 15.95 6.71
N GLU A 546 -22.05 16.39 5.45
CA GLU A 546 -22.68 17.63 4.97
C GLU A 546 -23.94 17.30 4.16
N ASP A 547 -24.86 16.52 4.75
CA ASP A 547 -26.10 16.10 4.11
C ASP A 547 -27.37 16.64 4.78
N GLU A 548 -28.54 16.28 4.25
CA GLU A 548 -29.82 16.56 4.87
C GLU A 548 -29.86 16.06 6.31
N ALA A 549 -30.50 16.83 7.19
CA ALA A 549 -30.50 16.58 8.63
C ALA A 549 -30.90 15.15 9.00
N THR A 550 -31.86 14.57 8.27
CA THR A 550 -32.29 13.19 8.48
C THR A 550 -31.19 12.17 8.16
N ARG A 551 -30.41 12.37 7.09
CA ARG A 551 -29.31 11.46 6.73
C ARG A 551 -28.12 11.64 7.66
N VAL A 552 -27.79 12.88 8.03
CA VAL A 552 -26.77 13.17 9.04
C VAL A 552 -27.14 12.47 10.34
N PHE A 553 -28.39 12.65 10.80
CA PHE A 553 -28.92 11.95 11.98
C PHE A 553 -28.76 10.43 11.85
N ASN A 554 -29.20 9.83 10.75
CA ASN A 554 -29.10 8.38 10.54
C ASN A 554 -27.65 7.87 10.55
N ILE A 555 -26.70 8.60 9.95
CA ILE A 555 -25.28 8.25 9.95
C ILE A 555 -24.70 8.37 11.36
N THR A 556 -24.98 9.48 12.06
CA THR A 556 -24.52 9.68 13.43
C THR A 556 -25.14 8.67 14.39
N GLU A 557 -26.40 8.31 14.20
CA GLU A 557 -27.10 7.29 14.97
C GLU A 557 -26.50 5.91 14.73
N ALA A 558 -26.30 5.53 13.46
CA ALA A 558 -25.66 4.27 13.10
C ALA A 558 -24.25 4.16 13.70
N ALA A 559 -23.48 5.25 13.67
CA ALA A 559 -22.18 5.27 14.29
C ALA A 559 -22.22 5.31 15.82
N ARG A 560 -23.19 6.00 16.44
CA ARG A 560 -23.41 5.95 17.89
C ARG A 560 -23.69 4.52 18.32
N ILE A 561 -24.64 3.85 17.68
CA ILE A 561 -24.96 2.43 17.93
C ILE A 561 -23.71 1.57 17.75
N GLY A 562 -22.96 1.79 16.66
CA GLY A 562 -21.70 1.09 16.41
C GLY A 562 -20.64 1.33 17.49
N ILE A 563 -20.49 2.55 17.98
CA ILE A 563 -19.55 2.90 19.05
C ILE A 563 -20.01 2.31 20.38
N GLU A 564 -21.27 2.53 20.77
CA GLU A 564 -21.86 2.06 22.04
C GLU A 564 -21.90 0.53 22.12
N SER A 565 -21.89 -0.15 20.98
CA SER A 565 -21.69 -1.60 20.93
C SER A 565 -20.40 -2.06 21.57
N SER A 566 -19.36 -1.23 21.49
CA SER A 566 -17.99 -1.61 21.81
C SER A 566 -17.42 -0.76 22.94
N TRP A 567 -17.91 0.46 23.13
CA TRP A 567 -17.30 1.43 24.01
C TRP A 567 -18.30 2.44 24.57
N LYS A 568 -18.14 2.82 25.83
CA LYS A 568 -19.00 3.83 26.44
C LYS A 568 -18.68 5.23 25.93
N ILE A 569 -19.67 5.90 25.34
CA ILE A 569 -19.61 7.32 25.03
C ILE A 569 -19.71 8.10 26.34
N ALA A 570 -18.68 8.89 26.65
CA ALA A 570 -18.65 9.76 27.82
C ALA A 570 -19.38 11.08 27.56
N ARG A 571 -19.24 11.61 26.34
CA ARG A 571 -19.85 12.87 25.92
C ARG A 571 -20.08 12.83 24.41
N GLU A 572 -21.20 13.38 23.98
CA GLU A 572 -21.53 13.66 22.59
C GLU A 572 -21.64 15.18 22.42
N GLY A 573 -21.25 15.73 21.26
CA GLY A 573 -21.40 17.15 21.00
C GLY A 573 -20.95 17.57 19.61
N ASP A 574 -20.96 18.88 19.37
CA ASP A 574 -20.36 19.46 18.17
C ASP A 574 -18.91 19.85 18.42
N TYR A 575 -18.03 19.49 17.49
CA TYR A 575 -16.66 19.96 17.46
C TYR A 575 -16.30 20.50 16.07
N GLY A 576 -16.49 21.81 15.89
CA GLY A 576 -16.10 22.47 14.63
C GLY A 576 -17.00 22.08 13.46
N GLY A 577 -18.28 21.79 13.73
CA GLY A 577 -19.25 21.33 12.75
C GLY A 577 -19.13 19.84 12.41
N ALA A 578 -18.36 19.07 13.17
CA ALA A 578 -18.41 17.60 13.15
C ALA A 578 -19.12 17.12 14.41
N HIS A 579 -19.88 16.05 14.25
CA HIS A 579 -20.46 15.33 15.37
C HIS A 579 -19.35 14.56 16.08
N GLU A 580 -19.10 14.88 17.35
CA GLU A 580 -18.01 14.33 18.15
C GLU A 580 -18.57 13.38 19.22
N PHE A 581 -18.02 12.16 19.23
CA PHE A 581 -18.18 11.21 20.32
C PHE A 581 -16.85 11.16 21.09
N VAL A 582 -16.89 11.56 22.37
CA VAL A 582 -15.76 11.38 23.29
C VAL A 582 -15.98 10.08 24.05
N LEU A 583 -15.02 9.18 23.94
CA LEU A 583 -15.09 7.84 24.49
C LEU A 583 -14.45 7.77 25.88
N LYS A 584 -15.08 7.06 26.82
CA LYS A 584 -14.55 6.94 28.19
C LYS A 584 -13.28 6.09 28.21
N GLY A 585 -12.13 6.61 28.64
CA GLY A 585 -10.94 5.78 28.91
C GLY A 585 -9.94 5.64 27.77
N ARG A 586 -9.89 6.60 26.84
CA ARG A 586 -8.78 6.76 25.88
C ARG A 586 -8.47 5.53 25.00
N PRO A 587 -9.48 4.98 24.27
CA PRO A 587 -9.29 3.78 23.44
C PRO A 587 -8.23 3.87 22.34
N PHE A 588 -7.92 5.08 21.85
CA PHE A 588 -6.93 5.34 20.80
C PHE A 588 -5.58 5.84 21.35
N GLY A 589 -5.45 5.98 22.67
CA GLY A 589 -4.17 6.27 23.32
C GLY A 589 -3.25 5.06 23.18
N SER A 590 -1.95 5.29 22.92
CA SER A 590 -0.97 4.21 22.90
C SER A 590 -1.06 3.39 24.20
N LEU A 591 -1.38 2.11 24.07
CA LEU A 591 -1.64 1.09 25.10
C LEU A 591 -0.47 0.80 26.08
N GLY A 592 0.41 1.77 26.36
CA GLY A 592 1.67 1.57 27.08
C GLY A 592 1.96 2.45 28.29
N ALA A 593 1.04 3.28 28.79
CA ALA A 593 1.36 4.22 29.88
C ALA A 593 0.49 4.11 31.14
N ILE A 594 -0.57 3.32 31.18
CA ILE A 594 -1.36 3.15 32.40
C ILE A 594 -1.60 1.65 32.59
N GLY A 595 -0.76 1.06 33.44
CA GLY A 595 -0.86 -0.34 33.83
C GLY A 595 -2.14 -0.62 34.61
N GLU A 596 -2.85 -1.65 34.20
CA GLU A 596 -3.81 -2.37 35.05
C GLU A 596 -3.19 -3.65 35.65
N ASP A 597 -1.99 -4.06 35.20
CA ASP A 597 -1.29 -5.26 35.69
C ASP A 597 -0.02 -4.95 36.51
N SER A 598 0.26 -3.69 36.88
CA SER A 598 1.27 -3.41 37.91
C SER A 598 0.71 -3.75 39.28
N VAL A 599 0.83 -5.03 39.62
CA VAL A 599 0.76 -5.55 40.98
C VAL A 599 1.53 -4.61 41.90
N LYS A 600 0.87 -4.18 42.96
CA LYS A 600 1.46 -3.52 44.12
C LYS A 600 2.71 -4.28 44.56
N SER A 601 3.86 -3.64 44.51
CA SER A 601 4.99 -3.95 45.37
C SER A 601 5.46 -2.65 46.00
N CYS A 602 5.58 -2.69 47.33
CA CYS A 602 5.91 -1.60 48.25
C CYS A 602 7.08 -0.72 47.82
#